data_AF-A0A821XL07-F1
#
_entry.id   AF-A0A821XL07-F1
#
_cell.length_a   1.000
_cell.length_b   1.000
_cell.length_c   1.000
_cell.angle_alpha   90.00
_cell.angle_beta   90.00
_cell.angle_gamma   90.00
#
_symmetry.space_group_name_H-M   'P 1'
#
loop_
_entity.id
_entity.type
_entity.pdbx_description
1 polymer ?
#
loop_
_entity_poly.entity_id
_entity_poly.type
_entity_poly.pdbx_seq_one_letter_code
_entity_poly.pdbx_strand_id
1 'polypeptide(L)'
;RLSTIVNASKIIVLNAGSVVEEGNHETLMKAKGVYYGLVEAQNIHLKTKDKDKEESYEDDEVVVDSEMNSCAQFFGDQSALNKSIEENQKSSKIGHVNESLEYSGRAPFFTVLRMNSPEWFYILLACLACICNGGAQPAFGVTLSKVIAVFQECDPNIQEKGVFIYVLFFIGIALVTLFTMFLQSFFFAISGESLTQRLRAKIFRTLLQQDIAYFDQAENNTGALCT
;
A
#
# COMPACT_ATOMS: atom_id res chain seq x y z
N ARG A 1 14.75 30.89 -19.88
CA ARG A 1 15.27 31.81 -18.84
C ARG A 1 16.58 32.39 -19.36
N LEU A 2 16.65 33.71 -19.61
CA LEU A 2 17.84 34.37 -20.18
C LEU A 2 18.96 34.60 -19.15
N SER A 3 18.67 34.48 -17.86
CA SER A 3 19.65 34.67 -16.78
C SER A 3 20.78 33.63 -16.79
N THR A 4 20.54 32.44 -17.35
CA THR A 4 21.55 31.37 -17.42
C THR A 4 22.52 31.51 -18.59
N ILE A 5 22.28 32.44 -19.51
CA ILE A 5 23.09 32.63 -20.73
C ILE A 5 23.86 33.95 -20.76
N VAL A 6 23.86 34.71 -19.66
CA VAL A 6 24.55 36.00 -19.54
C VAL A 6 26.07 35.85 -19.67
N ASN A 7 26.64 34.77 -19.15
CA ASN A 7 28.08 34.48 -19.18
C ASN A 7 28.51 33.64 -20.40
N ALA A 8 27.65 33.51 -21.41
CA ALA A 8 27.98 32.75 -22.61
C ALA A 8 29.02 33.52 -23.45
N SER A 9 30.03 32.81 -23.95
CA SER A 9 31.10 33.40 -24.77
C SER A 9 30.60 33.90 -26.14
N LYS A 10 29.50 33.36 -26.65
CA LYS A 10 28.79 33.85 -27.84
C LYS A 10 27.30 33.56 -27.73
N ILE A 11 26.49 34.56 -28.03
CA ILE A 11 25.03 34.52 -28.08
C ILE A 11 24.62 34.80 -29.52
N ILE A 12 23.70 33.97 -30.04
CA ILE A 12 23.16 34.09 -31.40
C ILE A 12 21.64 34.22 -31.29
N VAL A 13 21.10 35.31 -31.84
CA VAL A 13 19.67 35.59 -31.84
C VAL A 13 19.08 35.20 -33.19
N LEU A 14 18.08 34.31 -33.14
CA LEU A 14 17.35 33.85 -34.31
C LEU A 14 16.00 34.57 -34.39
N ASN A 15 15.66 35.07 -35.58
CA ASN A 15 14.30 35.56 -35.87
C ASN A 15 13.82 34.91 -37.18
N ALA A 16 12.62 34.33 -37.18
CA ALA A 16 12.03 33.66 -38.33
C ALA A 16 12.98 32.67 -39.06
N GLY A 17 13.84 31.97 -38.30
CA GLY A 17 14.77 30.97 -38.84
C GLY A 17 16.08 31.53 -39.41
N SER A 18 16.34 32.84 -39.34
CA SER A 18 17.62 33.45 -39.73
C SER A 18 18.35 34.07 -38.53
N VAL A 19 19.68 34.15 -38.63
CA VAL A 19 20.53 34.81 -37.63
C VAL A 19 20.41 36.32 -37.82
N VAL A 20 19.94 37.03 -36.81
CA VAL A 20 19.75 38.49 -36.85
C VAL A 20 20.82 39.22 -36.04
N GLU A 21 21.27 38.64 -34.93
CA GLU A 21 22.32 39.23 -34.09
C GLU A 21 23.26 38.15 -33.56
N GLU A 22 24.55 38.46 -33.50
CA GLU A 22 25.54 37.61 -32.84
C GLU A 22 26.54 38.45 -32.04
N GLY A 23 26.92 37.98 -30.86
CA GLY A 23 27.88 38.69 -30.00
C GLY A 23 27.91 38.17 -28.57
N ASN A 24 28.70 38.81 -27.72
CA ASN A 24 28.66 38.57 -26.28
C ASN A 24 27.50 39.36 -25.63
N HIS A 25 27.14 39.06 -24.39
CA HIS A 25 26.07 39.74 -23.66
C HIS A 25 26.26 41.26 -23.66
N GLU A 26 27.46 41.74 -23.33
CA GLU A 26 27.74 43.19 -23.29
C GLU A 26 27.58 43.88 -24.64
N THR A 27 27.99 43.22 -25.74
CA THR A 27 27.90 43.79 -27.09
C THR A 27 26.45 43.87 -27.55
N LEU A 28 25.65 42.83 -27.26
CA LEU A 28 24.24 42.77 -27.64
C LEU A 28 23.37 43.71 -26.77
N MET A 29 23.72 43.92 -25.51
CA MET A 29 23.07 44.90 -24.63
C MET A 29 23.35 46.34 -25.08
N LYS A 30 24.56 46.63 -25.58
CA LYS A 30 24.90 47.96 -26.14
C LYS A 30 24.21 48.22 -27.48
N ALA A 31 24.06 47.19 -28.30
CA ALA A 31 23.40 47.28 -29.61
C ALA A 31 21.89 47.57 -29.53
N LYS A 32 21.26 47.38 -28.35
CA LYS A 32 19.82 47.59 -28.10
C LYS A 32 18.91 46.92 -29.15
N GLY A 33 19.30 45.73 -29.58
CA GLY A 33 18.60 44.94 -30.58
C GLY A 33 17.51 44.02 -30.03
N VAL A 34 17.20 42.96 -30.77
CA VAL A 34 16.22 41.93 -30.42
C VAL A 34 16.58 41.23 -29.11
N TYR A 35 17.87 40.95 -28.87
CA TYR A 35 18.32 40.37 -27.61
C TYR A 35 17.99 41.26 -26.40
N TYR A 36 18.21 42.57 -26.54
CA TYR A 36 17.97 43.54 -25.47
C TYR A 36 16.49 43.59 -25.08
N GLY A 37 15.59 43.63 -26.08
CA GLY A 37 14.14 43.62 -25.83
C GLY A 37 13.67 42.36 -25.09
N LEU A 38 14.27 41.20 -25.38
CA LEU A 38 13.98 39.95 -24.67
C LEU A 38 14.43 39.99 -23.20
N VAL A 39 15.62 40.54 -22.93
CA VAL A 39 16.16 40.69 -21.57
C VAL A 39 15.33 41.69 -20.76
N GLU A 40 14.91 42.81 -21.37
CA GLU A 40 14.06 43.82 -20.74
C GLU A 40 12.67 43.25 -20.42
N ALA A 41 12.03 42.56 -21.37
CA ALA A 41 10.76 41.89 -21.14
C ALA A 41 10.82 40.86 -20.00
N GLN A 42 11.92 40.11 -19.89
CA GLN A 42 12.11 39.18 -18.78
C GLN A 42 12.34 39.90 -17.44
N ASN A 43 13.12 40.99 -17.42
CA ASN A 43 13.33 41.79 -16.20
C ASN A 43 12.04 42.45 -15.71
N ILE A 44 11.17 42.89 -16.61
CA ILE A 44 9.84 43.40 -16.26
C ILE A 44 9.01 42.28 -15.61
N HIS A 45 9.00 41.08 -16.18
CA HIS A 45 8.24 39.95 -15.62
C HIS A 45 8.74 39.52 -14.23
N LEU A 46 10.04 39.66 -13.94
CA LEU A 46 10.59 39.41 -12.60
C LEU A 46 10.17 40.50 -11.61
N LYS A 47 10.26 41.79 -12.00
CA LYS A 47 9.81 42.91 -11.16
C LYS A 47 8.30 42.92 -10.90
N THR A 48 7.50 42.38 -11.82
CA THR A 48 6.04 42.31 -11.65
C THR A 48 5.65 41.19 -10.66
N LYS A 49 6.39 40.07 -10.66
CA LYS A 49 6.19 38.99 -9.69
C LYS A 49 6.53 39.36 -8.25
N ASP A 50 7.45 40.32 -8.06
CA ASP A 50 7.77 40.84 -6.74
C ASP A 50 6.78 41.92 -6.27
N LYS A 51 6.07 42.60 -7.19
CA LYS A 51 5.01 43.58 -6.86
C LYS A 51 3.67 42.97 -6.47
N ASP A 52 3.39 41.72 -6.84
CA ASP A 52 2.19 41.00 -6.41
C ASP A 52 2.31 40.44 -4.97
N LYS A 53 3.37 40.79 -4.21
CA LYS A 53 3.62 40.28 -2.85
C LYS A 53 3.81 41.32 -1.75
N GLU A 54 3.79 42.62 -2.03
CA GLU A 54 3.95 43.65 -0.98
C GLU A 54 2.97 44.83 -1.17
N GLU A 55 1.77 44.69 -0.60
CA GLU A 55 0.98 45.79 -0.06
C GLU A 55 0.44 45.40 1.33
N SER A 56 1.21 45.70 2.37
CA SER A 56 0.73 46.36 3.61
C SER A 56 1.94 46.59 4.53
N TYR A 57 2.27 47.87 4.74
CA TYR A 57 3.17 48.29 5.82
C TYR A 57 2.47 48.11 7.17
N GLU A 58 3.17 47.55 8.16
CA GLU A 58 3.46 48.30 9.39
C GLU A 58 4.75 47.78 10.03
N ASP A 59 5.44 48.74 10.61
CA ASP A 59 6.77 48.78 11.21
C ASP A 59 6.84 47.91 12.48
N ASP A 60 7.90 47.12 12.63
CA ASP A 60 8.56 46.87 13.92
C ASP A 60 9.81 45.99 13.72
N GLU A 61 10.97 46.59 13.96
CA GLU A 61 12.26 45.91 14.08
C GLU A 61 12.28 44.98 15.31
N VAL A 62 12.58 43.69 15.12
CA VAL A 62 13.25 42.88 16.15
C VAL A 62 14.30 41.95 15.54
N VAL A 63 15.48 42.06 16.13
CA VAL A 63 16.77 41.40 15.91
C VAL A 63 16.74 39.90 16.28
N VAL A 64 17.27 39.05 15.38
CA VAL A 64 18.16 37.86 15.58
C VAL A 64 17.65 36.78 16.57
N ASP A 65 17.50 35.49 16.22
CA ASP A 65 18.62 34.60 15.94
C ASP A 65 18.22 33.23 15.33
N SER A 66 19.24 32.61 14.75
CA SER A 66 19.36 31.20 14.38
C SER A 66 18.91 30.23 15.49
N GLU A 67 18.21 29.15 15.14
CA GLU A 67 18.77 27.79 15.34
C GLU A 67 17.89 26.66 14.77
N MET A 68 18.59 25.79 14.05
CA MET A 68 18.23 24.45 13.63
C MET A 68 18.30 23.49 14.82
N ASN A 69 17.29 22.62 15.02
CA ASN A 69 17.43 21.33 15.71
C ASN A 69 16.23 20.43 15.33
N SER A 70 16.43 19.47 14.44
CA SER A 70 16.80 18.07 14.73
C SER A 70 15.63 17.20 15.19
N CYS A 71 15.29 16.28 14.28
CA CYS A 71 14.71 14.97 14.52
C CYS A 71 15.26 14.31 15.80
N ALA A 72 14.38 14.01 16.75
CA ALA A 72 14.39 12.83 17.62
C ALA A 72 13.41 13.03 18.79
N GLN A 73 12.26 12.38 18.73
CA GLN A 73 11.55 11.86 19.92
C GLN A 73 10.39 10.98 19.46
N PHE A 74 10.76 9.77 19.01
CA PHE A 74 9.85 8.72 18.59
C PHE A 74 9.72 7.68 19.71
N PHE A 75 9.40 8.09 20.95
CA PHE A 75 8.94 7.16 22.00
C PHE A 75 8.14 7.92 23.07
N GLY A 76 6.85 7.58 23.16
CA GLY A 76 5.98 7.83 24.31
C GLY A 76 4.99 8.98 24.16
N ASP A 77 3.75 8.68 23.77
CA ASP A 77 2.60 8.82 24.68
C ASP A 77 1.33 8.22 24.05
N GLN A 78 0.68 7.27 24.74
CA GLN A 78 -0.46 6.50 24.23
C GLN A 78 -1.83 7.15 24.55
N SER A 79 -1.85 8.41 24.97
CA SER A 79 -3.07 9.10 25.43
C SER A 79 -3.66 10.14 24.46
N ALA A 80 -2.95 10.49 23.37
CA ALA A 80 -3.42 11.46 22.37
C ALA A 80 -4.37 10.87 21.31
N LEU A 81 -4.52 9.54 21.24
CA LEU A 81 -5.31 8.86 20.21
C LEU A 81 -6.84 8.91 20.48
N ASN A 82 -7.26 9.13 21.73
CA ASN A 82 -8.68 9.10 22.09
C ASN A 82 -9.38 10.46 22.07
N LYS A 83 -8.65 11.56 21.82
CA LYS A 83 -9.24 12.91 21.81
C LYS A 83 -9.54 13.46 20.41
N SER A 84 -9.10 12.76 19.36
CA SER A 84 -9.37 13.11 17.97
C SER A 84 -10.63 12.44 17.38
N ILE A 85 -11.34 11.62 18.17
CA ILE A 85 -12.54 10.88 17.70
C ILE A 85 -13.85 11.68 17.86
N GLU A 86 -13.92 12.68 18.73
CA GLU A 86 -15.22 13.35 19.03
C GLU A 86 -15.46 14.72 18.38
N GLU A 87 -14.45 15.39 17.80
CA GLU A 87 -14.64 16.77 17.30
C GLU A 87 -15.03 16.90 15.81
N ASN A 88 -15.05 15.83 15.01
CA ASN A 88 -15.37 15.94 13.58
C ASN A 88 -16.84 15.66 13.20
N GLN A 89 -17.76 15.47 14.16
CA GLN A 89 -19.17 15.12 13.86
C GLN A 89 -20.18 16.27 13.89
N LYS A 90 -19.78 17.52 14.12
CA LYS A 90 -20.73 18.64 14.16
C LYS A 90 -20.19 19.92 13.51
N SER A 91 -19.93 19.90 12.21
CA SER A 91 -20.14 21.11 11.41
C SER A 91 -20.38 20.77 9.95
N SER A 92 -21.36 21.46 9.36
CA SER A 92 -21.74 21.43 7.95
C SER A 92 -22.77 20.38 7.51
N LYS A 93 -23.97 20.47 8.11
CA LYS A 93 -25.19 20.47 7.28
C LYS A 93 -25.40 21.91 6.82
N ILE A 94 -25.22 22.19 5.53
CA ILE A 94 -26.01 23.08 4.64
C ILE A 94 -25.28 23.18 3.31
N GLY A 95 -25.96 22.79 2.22
CA GLY A 95 -25.67 23.31 0.88
C GLY A 95 -24.94 22.38 -0.09
N HIS A 96 -25.73 21.81 -1.00
CA HIS A 96 -25.41 21.45 -2.38
C HIS A 96 -24.55 20.20 -2.69
N VAL A 97 -25.26 19.22 -3.26
CA VAL A 97 -24.83 18.18 -4.24
C VAL A 97 -23.45 17.57 -3.99
N ASN A 98 -23.40 16.53 -3.16
CA ASN A 98 -22.28 15.60 -3.10
C ASN A 98 -22.77 14.19 -3.41
N GLU A 99 -22.57 13.77 -4.65
CA GLU A 99 -22.56 12.35 -5.04
C GLU A 99 -21.21 11.77 -4.63
N SER A 100 -21.01 11.62 -3.30
CA SER A 100 -19.90 10.88 -2.74
C SER A 100 -20.29 9.40 -2.67
N LEU A 101 -19.82 8.61 -3.62
CA LEU A 101 -19.94 7.16 -3.65
C LEU A 101 -19.36 6.56 -2.35
N GLU A 102 -20.26 6.13 -1.48
CA GLU A 102 -19.98 5.43 -0.25
C GLU A 102 -19.50 3.99 -0.56
N TYR A 103 -18.20 3.80 -0.81
CA TYR A 103 -17.62 2.46 -0.89
C TYR A 103 -17.33 1.93 0.52
N SER A 104 -18.35 1.41 1.20
CA SER A 104 -18.12 0.66 2.44
C SER A 104 -19.21 -0.38 2.68
N GLY A 105 -19.18 -1.44 1.88
CA GLY A 105 -19.80 -2.70 2.24
C GLY A 105 -18.73 -3.77 2.25
N ARG A 106 -18.38 -4.32 3.42
CA ARG A 106 -17.63 -5.59 3.46
C ARG A 106 -18.41 -6.58 2.62
N ALA A 107 -17.83 -7.03 1.50
CA ALA A 107 -18.46 -8.06 0.70
C ALA A 107 -18.70 -9.28 1.62
N PRO A 108 -19.93 -9.82 1.66
CA PRO A 108 -20.20 -10.94 2.54
C PRO A 108 -19.31 -12.11 2.12
N PHE A 109 -18.73 -12.81 3.10
CA PHE A 109 -17.75 -13.89 2.89
C PHE A 109 -18.23 -14.92 1.85
N PHE A 110 -19.52 -15.26 1.88
CA PHE A 110 -20.14 -16.17 0.92
C PHE A 110 -20.12 -15.67 -0.53
N THR A 111 -20.16 -14.34 -0.75
CA THR A 111 -20.05 -13.78 -2.09
C THR A 111 -18.66 -14.00 -2.66
N VAL A 112 -17.62 -13.83 -1.85
CA VAL A 112 -16.24 -14.14 -2.23
C VAL A 112 -16.09 -15.64 -2.47
N LEU A 113 -16.63 -16.48 -1.59
CA LEU A 113 -16.58 -17.94 -1.74
C LEU A 113 -17.30 -18.43 -3.01
N ARG A 114 -18.41 -17.77 -3.39
CA ARG A 114 -19.15 -18.08 -4.62
C ARG A 114 -18.31 -17.85 -5.88
N MET A 115 -17.36 -16.92 -5.84
CA MET A 115 -16.42 -16.69 -6.96
C MET A 115 -15.45 -17.87 -7.15
N ASN A 116 -15.26 -18.70 -6.11
CA ASN A 116 -14.47 -19.93 -6.10
C ASN A 116 -15.30 -21.21 -6.43
N SER A 117 -16.56 -21.04 -6.85
CA SER A 117 -17.42 -22.16 -7.30
C SER A 117 -16.86 -23.11 -8.37
N PRO A 118 -16.02 -22.69 -9.35
CA PRO A 118 -15.47 -23.65 -10.33
C PRO A 118 -14.60 -24.74 -9.70
N GLU A 119 -14.05 -24.50 -8.52
CA GLU A 119 -13.08 -25.37 -7.84
C GLU A 119 -13.61 -25.90 -6.50
N TRP A 120 -14.94 -25.90 -6.34
CA TRP A 120 -15.62 -26.33 -5.12
C TRP A 120 -15.25 -27.75 -4.67
N PHE A 121 -14.91 -28.62 -5.63
CA PHE A 121 -14.47 -29.99 -5.34
C PHE A 121 -13.13 -30.03 -4.57
N TYR A 122 -12.16 -29.19 -4.94
CA TYR A 122 -10.87 -29.11 -4.25
C TYR A 122 -11.04 -28.59 -2.82
N ILE A 123 -11.92 -27.61 -2.63
CA ILE A 123 -12.27 -27.07 -1.31
C ILE A 123 -12.93 -28.15 -0.45
N LEU A 124 -13.89 -28.89 -0.99
CA LEU A 124 -14.58 -29.96 -0.27
C LEU A 124 -13.60 -31.05 0.17
N LEU A 125 -12.71 -31.46 -0.72
CA LEU A 125 -11.68 -32.45 -0.43
C LEU A 125 -10.68 -31.96 0.64
N ALA A 126 -10.29 -30.68 0.58
CA ALA A 126 -9.45 -30.05 1.59
C ALA A 126 -10.14 -29.97 2.96
N CYS A 127 -11.44 -29.63 2.99
CA CYS A 127 -12.24 -29.60 4.22
C CYS A 127 -12.34 -30.99 4.86
N LEU A 128 -12.50 -32.04 4.06
CA LEU A 128 -12.54 -33.42 4.56
C LEU A 128 -11.19 -33.82 5.20
N ALA A 129 -10.07 -33.48 4.56
CA ALA A 129 -8.74 -33.68 5.12
C ALA A 129 -8.51 -32.87 6.41
N CYS A 130 -9.03 -31.64 6.47
CA CYS A 130 -8.96 -30.77 7.64
C CYS A 130 -9.73 -31.35 8.84
N ILE A 131 -10.92 -31.92 8.62
CA ILE A 131 -11.70 -32.60 9.66
C ILE A 131 -10.91 -33.78 10.24
N CYS A 132 -10.31 -34.61 9.39
CA CYS A 132 -9.47 -35.73 9.83
C CYS A 132 -8.26 -35.26 10.65
N ASN A 133 -7.58 -34.20 10.19
CA ASN A 133 -6.44 -33.63 10.89
C ASN A 133 -6.83 -33.00 12.24
N GLY A 134 -7.97 -32.31 12.32
CA GLY A 134 -8.50 -31.76 13.57
C GLY A 134 -8.82 -32.85 14.59
N GLY A 135 -9.24 -34.03 14.14
CA GLY A 135 -9.46 -35.22 14.98
C GLY A 135 -8.18 -35.82 15.58
N ALA A 136 -7.00 -35.48 15.07
CA ALA A 136 -5.74 -36.01 15.58
C ALA A 136 -5.39 -35.48 16.98
N GLN A 137 -5.74 -34.22 17.28
CA GLN A 137 -5.45 -33.61 18.58
C GLN A 137 -6.18 -34.29 19.77
N PRO A 138 -7.50 -34.58 19.70
CA PRO A 138 -8.14 -35.38 20.74
C PRO A 138 -7.68 -36.84 20.74
N ALA A 139 -7.41 -37.45 19.57
CA ALA A 139 -6.89 -38.81 19.50
C ALA A 139 -5.52 -38.96 20.20
N PHE A 140 -4.65 -37.95 20.05
CA PHE A 140 -3.39 -37.85 20.78
C PHE A 140 -3.61 -37.85 22.30
N GLY A 141 -4.54 -37.02 22.80
CA GLY A 141 -4.87 -36.95 24.22
C GLY A 141 -5.39 -38.28 24.79
N VAL A 142 -6.27 -38.96 24.07
CA VAL A 142 -6.79 -40.28 24.47
C VAL A 142 -5.68 -41.33 24.49
N THR A 143 -4.83 -41.37 23.45
CA THR A 143 -3.72 -42.33 23.36
C THR A 143 -2.72 -42.11 24.49
N LEU A 144 -2.40 -40.84 24.80
CA LEU A 144 -1.53 -40.49 25.92
C LEU A 144 -2.12 -40.92 27.27
N SER A 145 -3.42 -40.70 27.49
CA SER A 145 -4.09 -41.17 28.71
C SER A 145 -4.02 -42.68 28.87
N LYS A 146 -4.15 -43.45 27.79
CA LYS A 146 -4.03 -44.92 27.83
C LYS A 146 -2.61 -45.38 28.14
N VAL A 147 -1.59 -44.71 27.62
CA VAL A 147 -0.19 -45.00 27.98
C VAL A 147 0.06 -44.80 29.48
N ILE A 148 -0.45 -43.71 30.05
CA ILE A 148 -0.34 -43.45 31.50
C ILE A 148 -1.04 -44.54 32.31
N ALA A 149 -2.18 -45.06 31.83
CA ALA A 149 -2.90 -46.14 32.49
C ALA A 149 -2.13 -47.49 32.47
N VAL A 150 -1.43 -47.81 31.37
CA VAL A 150 -0.58 -49.02 31.30
C VAL A 150 0.57 -48.97 32.31
N PHE A 151 1.08 -47.77 32.62
CA PHE A 151 2.11 -47.63 33.66
C PHE A 151 1.60 -47.94 35.07
N GLN A 152 0.29 -48.04 35.29
CA GLN A 152 -0.31 -48.41 36.57
C GLN A 152 -0.41 -49.93 36.76
N GLU A 153 -0.13 -50.74 35.74
CA GLU A 153 -0.16 -52.20 35.82
C GLU A 153 1.06 -52.72 36.62
N CYS A 154 0.83 -53.65 37.55
CA CYS A 154 1.90 -54.19 38.41
C CYS A 154 2.78 -55.25 37.73
N ASP A 155 2.31 -55.86 36.63
CA ASP A 155 3.01 -56.93 35.93
C ASP A 155 3.92 -56.38 34.82
N PRO A 156 5.26 -56.54 34.93
CA PRO A 156 6.21 -55.90 34.00
C PRO A 156 6.10 -56.45 32.56
N ASN A 157 5.77 -57.73 32.39
CA ASN A 157 5.65 -58.35 31.06
C ASN A 157 4.42 -57.86 30.28
N ILE A 158 3.36 -57.44 30.97
CA ILE A 158 2.12 -56.94 30.36
C ILE A 158 2.30 -55.46 30.01
N GLN A 159 2.95 -54.71 30.89
CA GLN A 159 3.30 -53.31 30.70
C GLN A 159 4.14 -53.09 29.43
N GLU A 160 5.20 -53.87 29.23
CA GLU A 160 6.07 -53.73 28.05
C GLU A 160 5.26 -53.88 26.74
N LYS A 161 4.43 -54.92 26.63
CA LYS A 161 3.58 -55.16 25.46
C LYS A 161 2.54 -54.06 25.26
N GLY A 162 1.94 -53.57 26.35
CA GLY A 162 0.99 -52.46 26.34
C GLY A 162 1.60 -51.17 25.80
N VAL A 163 2.80 -50.82 26.25
CA VAL A 163 3.51 -49.63 25.77
C VAL A 163 3.84 -49.75 24.27
N PHE A 164 4.35 -50.90 23.82
CA PHE A 164 4.67 -51.10 22.40
C PHE A 164 3.45 -50.94 21.48
N ILE A 165 2.27 -51.45 21.85
CA ILE A 165 1.06 -51.27 21.03
C ILE A 165 0.61 -49.80 20.97
N TYR A 166 0.72 -49.05 22.06
CA TYR A 166 0.38 -47.62 22.07
C TYR A 166 1.39 -46.74 21.35
N VAL A 167 2.67 -47.11 21.35
CA VAL A 167 3.68 -46.46 20.50
C VAL A 167 3.37 -46.65 19.01
N LEU A 168 2.89 -47.83 18.60
CA LEU A 168 2.42 -48.05 17.23
C LEU A 168 1.22 -47.15 16.87
N PHE A 169 0.29 -46.93 17.81
CA PHE A 169 -0.80 -45.96 17.60
C PHE A 169 -0.29 -44.52 17.40
N PHE A 170 0.73 -44.07 18.15
CA PHE A 170 1.33 -42.75 17.93
C PHE A 170 1.96 -42.60 16.55
N ILE A 171 2.68 -43.63 16.08
CA ILE A 171 3.25 -43.65 14.73
C ILE A 171 2.13 -43.61 13.68
N GLY A 172 1.04 -44.36 13.89
CA GLY A 172 -0.13 -44.35 13.01
C GLY A 172 -0.78 -42.96 12.91
N ILE A 173 -1.00 -42.28 14.04
CA ILE A 173 -1.54 -40.91 14.07
C ILE A 173 -0.59 -39.95 13.34
N ALA A 174 0.72 -40.04 13.57
CA ALA A 174 1.71 -39.21 12.90
C ALA A 174 1.67 -39.36 11.37
N LEU A 175 1.59 -40.59 10.87
CA LEU A 175 1.50 -40.85 9.42
C LEU A 175 0.20 -40.31 8.81
N VAL A 176 -0.93 -40.52 9.49
CA VAL A 176 -2.23 -40.00 9.03
C VAL A 176 -2.20 -38.47 9.00
N THR A 177 -1.72 -37.82 10.05
CA THR A 177 -1.64 -36.35 10.12
C THR A 177 -0.72 -35.78 9.04
N LEU A 178 0.43 -36.40 8.78
CA LEU A 178 1.35 -35.98 7.72
C LEU A 178 0.64 -36.02 6.36
N PHE A 179 -0.05 -37.11 6.06
CA PHE A 179 -0.78 -37.26 4.80
C PHE A 179 -1.91 -36.24 4.70
N THR A 180 -2.75 -36.09 5.72
CA THR A 180 -3.87 -35.13 5.70
C THR A 180 -3.40 -33.68 5.64
N MET A 181 -2.29 -33.34 6.33
CA MET A 181 -1.67 -32.01 6.29
C MET A 181 -1.15 -31.66 4.90
N PHE A 182 -0.54 -32.63 4.21
CA PHE A 182 -0.09 -32.45 2.83
C PHE A 182 -1.26 -32.24 1.88
N LEU A 183 -2.28 -33.11 1.93
CA LEU A 183 -3.45 -33.00 1.06
C LEU A 183 -4.20 -31.69 1.28
N GLN A 184 -4.51 -31.33 2.53
CA GLN A 184 -5.26 -30.09 2.80
C GLN A 184 -4.50 -28.85 2.29
N SER A 185 -3.17 -28.80 2.49
CA SER A 185 -2.36 -27.65 2.09
C SER A 185 -2.27 -27.55 0.57
N PHE A 186 -2.10 -28.68 -0.11
CA PHE A 186 -2.04 -28.75 -1.55
C PHE A 186 -3.35 -28.28 -2.21
N PHE A 187 -4.50 -28.79 -1.75
CA PHE A 187 -5.79 -28.42 -2.33
C PHE A 187 -6.21 -26.98 -1.99
N PHE A 188 -5.92 -26.49 -0.78
CA PHE A 188 -6.16 -25.08 -0.45
C PHE A 188 -5.23 -24.14 -1.23
N ALA A 189 -3.98 -24.52 -1.47
CA ALA A 189 -3.06 -23.72 -2.27
C ALA A 189 -3.56 -23.54 -3.71
N ILE A 190 -3.93 -24.64 -4.38
CA ILE A 190 -4.48 -24.60 -5.75
C ILE A 190 -5.73 -23.73 -5.81
N SER A 191 -6.67 -23.95 -4.88
CA SER A 191 -7.92 -23.18 -4.86
C SER A 191 -7.68 -21.69 -4.59
N GLY A 192 -6.70 -21.36 -3.75
CA GLY A 192 -6.32 -19.98 -3.46
C GLY A 192 -5.64 -19.28 -4.65
N GLU A 193 -4.76 -19.98 -5.35
CA GLU A 193 -4.05 -19.47 -6.52
C GLU A 193 -5.03 -19.16 -7.67
N SER A 194 -5.88 -20.12 -8.01
CA SER A 194 -6.89 -19.96 -9.06
C SER A 194 -7.89 -18.84 -8.76
N LEU A 195 -8.36 -18.72 -7.51
CA LEU A 195 -9.23 -17.62 -7.11
C LEU A 195 -8.52 -16.27 -7.28
N THR A 196 -7.28 -16.18 -6.82
CA THR A 196 -6.47 -14.96 -6.92
C THR A 196 -6.21 -14.57 -8.38
N GLN A 197 -5.86 -15.53 -9.24
CA GLN A 197 -5.66 -15.32 -10.66
C GLN A 197 -6.93 -14.79 -11.33
N ARG A 198 -8.08 -15.40 -11.04
CA ARG A 198 -9.37 -14.98 -11.60
C ARG A 198 -9.78 -13.59 -11.11
N LEU A 199 -9.58 -13.30 -9.83
CA LEU A 199 -9.85 -11.97 -9.26
C LEU A 199 -8.99 -10.91 -9.92
N ARG A 200 -7.67 -11.13 -10.02
CA ARG A 200 -6.75 -10.20 -10.68
C ARG A 200 -7.11 -9.94 -12.13
N ALA A 201 -7.42 -10.98 -12.91
CA ALA A 201 -7.86 -10.82 -14.29
C ALA A 201 -9.16 -10.02 -14.41
N LYS A 202 -10.13 -10.26 -13.50
CA LYS A 202 -11.41 -9.55 -13.49
C LYS A 202 -11.26 -8.09 -13.07
N ILE A 203 -10.48 -7.82 -12.04
CA ILE A 203 -10.20 -6.46 -11.56
C ILE A 203 -9.51 -5.67 -12.67
N PHE A 204 -8.43 -6.21 -13.24
CA PHE A 204 -7.70 -5.56 -14.32
C PHE A 204 -8.58 -5.26 -15.54
N ARG A 205 -9.42 -6.23 -15.96
CA ARG A 205 -10.36 -6.01 -17.05
C ARG A 205 -11.37 -4.89 -16.75
N THR A 206 -11.89 -4.85 -15.52
CA THR A 206 -12.88 -3.84 -15.11
C THR A 206 -12.23 -2.46 -15.03
N LEU A 207 -11.01 -2.41 -14.50
CA LEU A 207 -10.20 -1.19 -14.41
C LEU A 207 -9.95 -0.58 -15.80
N LEU A 208 -9.63 -1.39 -16.81
CA LEU A 208 -9.44 -0.92 -18.19
C LEU A 208 -10.74 -0.43 -18.88
N GLN A 209 -11.91 -0.78 -18.35
CA GLN A 209 -13.21 -0.37 -18.91
C GLN A 209 -13.76 0.90 -18.26
N GLN A 210 -13.05 1.45 -17.28
CA GLN A 210 -13.49 2.58 -16.50
C GLN A 210 -13.17 3.90 -17.20
N ASP A 211 -14.03 4.91 -17.03
CA ASP A 211 -13.87 6.23 -17.63
C ASP A 211 -12.63 6.97 -17.08
N ILE A 212 -12.04 7.87 -17.88
CA ILE A 212 -10.85 8.65 -17.51
C ILE A 212 -11.08 9.42 -16.19
N ALA A 213 -12.28 9.95 -15.97
CA ALA A 213 -12.65 10.67 -14.76
C ALA A 213 -12.50 9.85 -13.47
N TYR A 214 -12.54 8.51 -13.54
CA TYR A 214 -12.25 7.65 -12.40
C TYR A 214 -10.78 7.73 -11.98
N PHE A 215 -9.87 7.81 -12.94
CA PHE A 215 -8.43 7.89 -12.68
C PHE A 215 -7.98 9.29 -12.24
N ASP A 216 -8.83 10.30 -12.44
CA ASP A 216 -8.59 11.67 -11.95
C ASP A 216 -8.85 11.81 -10.43
N GLN A 217 -9.51 10.83 -9.80
CA GLN A 217 -9.74 10.82 -8.36
C GLN A 217 -8.43 10.52 -7.61
N ALA A 218 -8.13 11.31 -6.58
CA ALA A 218 -6.89 11.16 -5.80
C ALA A 218 -6.71 9.78 -5.15
N GLU A 219 -7.83 9.08 -4.88
CA GLU A 219 -7.88 7.72 -4.32
C GLU A 219 -7.43 6.66 -5.34
N ASN A 220 -7.71 6.86 -6.62
CA ASN A 220 -7.44 5.92 -7.70
C ASN A 220 -6.11 6.23 -8.40
N ASN A 221 -5.11 6.66 -7.63
CA ASN A 221 -3.79 6.89 -8.19
C ASN A 221 -3.14 5.55 -8.63
N THR A 222 -2.15 5.62 -9.51
CA THR A 222 -1.50 4.44 -10.08
C THR A 222 -0.84 3.54 -9.03
N GLY A 223 -0.29 4.11 -7.96
CA GLY A 223 0.30 3.35 -6.85
C GLY A 223 -0.74 2.59 -6.03
N ALA A 224 -1.88 3.23 -5.74
CA ALA A 224 -2.99 2.64 -5.01
C ALA A 224 -3.65 1.49 -5.79
N LEU A 225 -3.82 1.63 -7.11
CA LEU A 225 -4.44 0.60 -7.95
C LEU A 225 -3.53 -0.61 -8.23
N CYS A 226 -2.21 -0.47 -8.07
CA CYS A 226 -1.25 -1.57 -8.29
C CYS A 226 -0.97 -2.41 -7.04
N THR A 227 -1.47 -1.99 -5.86
CA THR A 227 -1.26 -2.65 -4.58
C THR A 227 -2.32 -3.73 -4.34
#